data_AF-A0A382ANZ4-F1
#
_entry.id   AF-A0A382ANZ4-F1
#
_cell.length_a   1.000
_cell.length_b   1.000
_cell.length_c   1.000
_cell.angle_alpha   90.00
_cell.angle_beta   90.00
_cell.angle_gamma   90.00
#
_symmetry.space_group_name_H-M   'P 1'
#
loop_
_entity.id
_entity.type
_entity.pdbx_description
1 polymer ?
#
loop_
_entity_poly.entity_id
_entity_poly.type
_entity_poly.pdbx_seq_one_letter_code
_entity_poly.pdbx_strand_id
1 'polypeptide(L)'
;MHIVIAQMSHETNTFSPVVSDLARFSPGGSGNPMEGDAVKDVFRGTASCMGGYLAVAEAIGADITIPVVAGAPPSGPVEDHAYEYIAAKIVQAAADGCDALFLDLHGAMVTRTVEDGEGELLRRIRQVNPDVPIAVALDMHANLYDDIVGLSTVIAGYHTYPHIDMYETAELAGRILVDHIQKEVMPTMAWGNNPMLPHIMRQGTDDLPNRALQERAMEMEREGALAVSLFTGFPHADISQAGLSVVVATDNDPDLAVKLRDELLDQAWIDRERFVYRLEPLEVSVSRAKQLGDQPSSDGPVLILDHYDNTASGGTMDTTNVLAEVLKQGIDDVAFCGIFDPGAVERLYSSGVGSEVTVPLGGRLPMPALLRQSRPLEVSGRVKCLT
;
A
#
# COMPACT_ATOMS: atom_id res chain seq x y z
N MET A 1 -28.30 -14.05 2.74
CA MET A 1 -27.32 -13.20 3.43
C MET A 1 -26.98 -12.06 2.49
N HIS A 2 -27.02 -10.82 2.94
CA HIS A 2 -26.68 -9.63 2.17
C HIS A 2 -25.35 -9.07 2.66
N ILE A 3 -24.36 -9.02 1.78
CA ILE A 3 -22.99 -8.59 2.08
C ILE A 3 -22.67 -7.32 1.31
N VAL A 4 -22.14 -6.33 2.02
CA VAL A 4 -21.53 -5.15 1.40
C VAL A 4 -20.04 -5.42 1.22
N ILE A 5 -19.53 -5.25 0.00
CA ILE A 5 -18.10 -5.35 -0.31
C ILE A 5 -17.63 -4.00 -0.83
N ALA A 6 -16.62 -3.40 -0.19
CA ALA A 6 -16.12 -2.09 -0.58
C ALA A 6 -14.59 -2.01 -0.48
N GLN A 7 -14.00 -1.13 -1.29
CA GLN A 7 -12.58 -0.79 -1.21
C GLN A 7 -12.40 0.70 -0.94
N MET A 8 -11.53 1.02 0.02
CA MET A 8 -11.00 2.36 0.28
C MET A 8 -9.52 2.22 0.65
N SER A 9 -8.65 2.28 -0.35
CA SER A 9 -7.24 1.90 -0.23
C SER A 9 -6.32 3.00 -0.76
N HIS A 10 -5.46 3.52 0.12
CA HIS A 10 -4.42 4.48 -0.22
C HIS A 10 -3.30 4.44 0.84
N GLU A 11 -2.05 4.28 0.39
CA GLU A 11 -0.87 4.44 1.23
C GLU A 11 -0.45 5.91 1.27
N THR A 12 -0.39 6.51 2.45
CA THR A 12 -0.12 7.94 2.56
C THR A 12 1.31 8.24 2.97
N ASN A 13 2.05 8.88 2.07
CA ASN A 13 3.29 9.57 2.40
C ASN A 13 2.97 11.01 2.81
N THR A 14 2.97 11.31 4.10
CA THR A 14 2.59 12.64 4.61
C THR A 14 3.56 13.75 4.21
N PHE A 15 4.76 13.37 3.72
CA PHE A 15 5.76 14.29 3.20
C PHE A 15 5.65 14.51 1.69
N SER A 16 4.86 13.69 0.99
CA SER A 16 4.71 13.78 -0.46
C SER A 16 3.94 15.04 -0.86
N PRO A 17 4.42 15.79 -1.87
CA PRO A 17 3.67 16.91 -2.43
C PRO A 17 2.59 16.47 -3.43
N VAL A 18 2.53 15.18 -3.75
CA VAL A 18 1.61 14.63 -4.75
C VAL A 18 0.19 14.66 -4.18
N VAL A 19 -0.69 15.44 -4.80
CA VAL A 19 -2.10 15.61 -4.37
C VAL A 19 -2.84 14.28 -4.50
N SER A 20 -3.74 13.99 -3.57
CA SER A 20 -4.57 12.78 -3.53
C SER A 20 -6.05 13.14 -3.55
N ASP A 21 -6.52 13.65 -4.69
CA ASP A 21 -7.91 14.04 -4.91
C ASP A 21 -8.78 12.85 -5.35
N LEU A 22 -10.09 13.08 -5.47
CA LEU A 22 -11.04 12.02 -5.81
C LEU A 22 -10.72 11.34 -7.16
N ALA A 23 -10.19 12.10 -8.13
CA ALA A 23 -9.88 11.60 -9.45
C ALA A 23 -8.82 10.49 -9.41
N ARG A 24 -7.86 10.52 -8.46
CA ARG A 24 -6.85 9.46 -8.32
C ARG A 24 -7.41 8.11 -7.89
N PHE A 25 -8.58 8.07 -7.28
CA PHE A 25 -9.26 6.84 -6.88
C PHE A 25 -10.10 6.23 -8.02
N SER A 26 -10.05 6.82 -9.22
CA SER A 26 -10.72 6.30 -10.41
C SER A 26 -9.74 5.59 -11.34
N PRO A 27 -10.20 4.60 -12.14
CA PRO A 27 -9.38 4.00 -13.18
C PRO A 27 -8.82 5.07 -14.14
N GLY A 28 -7.49 5.13 -14.27
CA GLY A 28 -6.81 6.08 -15.15
C GLY A 28 -6.66 7.50 -14.59
N GLY A 29 -7.04 7.75 -13.33
CA GLY A 29 -6.82 9.05 -12.67
C GLY A 29 -7.74 10.17 -13.17
N SER A 30 -8.91 9.82 -13.71
CA SER A 30 -9.90 10.80 -14.20
C SER A 30 -11.33 10.34 -13.90
N GLY A 31 -12.10 11.17 -13.19
CA GLY A 31 -13.51 10.91 -12.90
C GLY A 31 -13.74 10.42 -11.48
N ASN A 32 -14.72 9.53 -11.30
CA ASN A 32 -15.12 8.99 -10.00
C ASN A 32 -14.68 7.52 -9.86
N PRO A 33 -14.50 7.03 -8.63
CA PRO A 33 -14.29 5.61 -8.35
C PRO A 33 -15.38 4.72 -8.96
N MET A 34 -15.08 3.44 -9.14
CA MET A 34 -16.04 2.48 -9.71
C MET A 34 -17.13 2.13 -8.70
N GLU A 35 -18.36 1.90 -9.19
CA GLU A 35 -19.54 1.64 -8.36
C GLU A 35 -20.47 0.61 -9.02
N GLY A 36 -21.24 -0.14 -8.22
CA GLY A 36 -22.35 -0.97 -8.69
C GLY A 36 -21.97 -2.33 -9.29
N ASP A 37 -22.96 -3.02 -9.86
CA ASP A 37 -22.84 -4.44 -10.24
C ASP A 37 -21.78 -4.72 -11.31
N ALA A 38 -21.53 -3.78 -12.22
CA ALA A 38 -20.53 -3.95 -13.28
C ALA A 38 -19.11 -4.15 -12.71
N VAL A 39 -18.86 -3.71 -11.48
CA VAL A 39 -17.60 -3.90 -10.77
C VAL A 39 -17.32 -5.37 -10.47
N LYS A 40 -18.36 -6.19 -10.27
CA LYS A 40 -18.23 -7.63 -10.03
C LYS A 40 -17.46 -8.30 -11.17
N ASP A 41 -17.78 -7.96 -12.42
CA ASP A 41 -17.15 -8.56 -13.59
C ASP A 41 -15.69 -8.11 -13.78
N VAL A 42 -15.30 -6.95 -13.24
CA VAL A 42 -13.92 -6.44 -13.29
C VAL A 42 -13.01 -7.21 -12.33
N PHE A 43 -13.50 -7.52 -11.13
CA PHE A 43 -12.68 -8.11 -10.06
C PHE A 43 -12.89 -9.62 -9.86
N ARG A 44 -13.92 -10.21 -10.45
CA ARG A 44 -14.13 -11.66 -10.36
C ARG A 44 -12.93 -12.40 -10.96
N GLY A 45 -12.30 -13.25 -10.16
CA GLY A 45 -11.14 -14.04 -10.57
C GLY A 45 -9.83 -13.27 -10.68
N THR A 46 -9.77 -12.00 -10.23
CA THR A 46 -8.51 -11.27 -10.10
C THR A 46 -7.81 -11.61 -8.80
N ALA A 47 -6.47 -11.55 -8.77
CA ALA A 47 -5.67 -11.77 -7.56
C ALA A 47 -5.68 -10.57 -6.57
N SER A 48 -6.83 -9.92 -6.40
CA SER A 48 -7.01 -8.76 -5.50
C SER A 48 -7.91 -9.12 -4.32
N CYS A 49 -7.90 -8.29 -3.27
CA CYS A 49 -8.81 -8.43 -2.13
C CYS A 49 -10.28 -8.43 -2.56
N MET A 50 -10.66 -7.53 -3.46
CA MET A 50 -12.01 -7.52 -4.06
C MET A 50 -12.37 -8.86 -4.71
N GLY A 51 -11.43 -9.49 -5.42
CA GLY A 51 -11.62 -10.82 -6.02
C GLY A 51 -11.82 -11.92 -4.96
N GLY A 52 -11.02 -11.90 -3.89
CA GLY A 52 -11.13 -12.85 -2.78
C GLY A 52 -12.46 -12.73 -2.04
N TYR A 53 -12.87 -11.51 -1.70
CA TYR A 53 -14.16 -11.26 -1.06
C TYR A 53 -15.37 -11.62 -1.92
N LEU A 54 -15.31 -11.35 -3.23
CA LEU A 54 -16.34 -11.80 -4.17
C LEU A 54 -16.45 -13.32 -4.17
N ALA A 55 -15.32 -14.04 -4.20
CA ALA A 55 -15.33 -15.50 -4.19
C ALA A 55 -15.98 -16.06 -2.91
N VAL A 56 -15.66 -15.51 -1.74
CA VAL A 56 -16.29 -15.92 -0.46
C VAL A 56 -17.80 -15.67 -0.46
N ALA A 57 -18.23 -14.45 -0.85
CA ALA A 57 -19.64 -14.09 -0.86
C ALA A 57 -20.45 -14.92 -1.88
N GLU A 58 -19.90 -15.16 -3.08
CA GLU A 58 -20.53 -15.96 -4.12
C GLU A 58 -20.62 -17.45 -3.72
N ALA A 59 -19.61 -17.99 -3.03
CA ALA A 59 -19.59 -19.39 -2.58
C ALA A 59 -20.73 -19.74 -1.62
N ILE A 60 -21.19 -18.77 -0.82
CA ILE A 60 -22.33 -18.95 0.09
C ILE A 60 -23.67 -18.47 -0.50
N GLY A 61 -23.67 -18.03 -1.77
CA GLY A 61 -24.86 -17.51 -2.44
C GLY A 61 -25.39 -16.21 -1.83
N ALA A 62 -24.52 -15.34 -1.33
CA ALA A 62 -24.91 -14.04 -0.78
C ALA A 62 -25.44 -13.09 -1.87
N ASP A 63 -26.37 -12.22 -1.48
CA ASP A 63 -26.68 -11.00 -2.23
C ASP A 63 -25.57 -9.97 -1.96
N ILE A 64 -25.07 -9.29 -2.98
CA ILE A 64 -23.85 -8.48 -2.89
C ILE A 64 -24.11 -7.05 -3.35
N THR A 65 -23.82 -6.08 -2.48
CA THR A 65 -23.78 -4.65 -2.81
C THR A 65 -22.33 -4.16 -2.84
N ILE A 66 -21.95 -3.46 -3.91
CA ILE A 66 -20.64 -2.80 -4.03
C ILE A 66 -20.87 -1.28 -4.14
N PRO A 67 -20.80 -0.53 -3.03
CA PRO A 67 -21.10 0.89 -3.03
C PRO A 67 -20.00 1.71 -3.71
N VAL A 68 -18.73 1.28 -3.57
CA VAL A 68 -17.57 1.95 -4.15
C VAL A 68 -16.36 1.03 -4.14
N VAL A 69 -15.52 1.13 -5.18
CA VAL A 69 -14.16 0.58 -5.21
C VAL A 69 -13.19 1.71 -5.52
N ALA A 70 -12.48 2.16 -4.49
CA ALA A 70 -11.62 3.31 -4.51
C ALA A 70 -10.20 2.94 -4.04
N GLY A 71 -9.34 2.55 -4.98
CA GLY A 71 -7.91 2.37 -4.78
C GLY A 71 -7.13 3.47 -5.49
N ALA A 72 -6.19 4.11 -4.80
CA ALA A 72 -5.30 5.11 -5.38
C ALA A 72 -3.82 4.74 -5.14
N PRO A 73 -2.92 4.98 -6.12
CA PRO A 73 -1.49 4.80 -5.91
C PRO A 73 -0.97 5.66 -4.75
N PRO A 74 0.10 5.24 -4.06
CA PRO A 74 0.68 5.98 -2.94
C PRO A 74 0.98 7.44 -3.30
N SER A 75 0.58 8.36 -2.43
CA SER A 75 0.80 9.80 -2.61
C SER A 75 0.63 10.57 -1.29
N GLY A 76 0.44 11.89 -1.36
CA GLY A 76 0.25 12.76 -0.19
C GLY A 76 -1.07 12.50 0.54
N PRO A 77 -1.34 13.24 1.64
CA PRO A 77 -2.59 13.12 2.37
C PRO A 77 -3.82 13.23 1.49
N VAL A 78 -4.77 12.31 1.69
CA VAL A 78 -6.05 12.27 0.97
C VAL A 78 -6.81 13.57 1.23
N GLU A 79 -7.26 14.21 0.15
CA GLU A 79 -8.08 15.41 0.26
C GLU A 79 -9.39 15.08 0.97
N ASP A 80 -9.81 15.89 1.95
CA ASP A 80 -10.99 15.58 2.77
C ASP A 80 -12.23 15.35 1.91
N HIS A 81 -12.43 16.12 0.83
CA HIS A 81 -13.57 15.95 -0.06
C HIS A 81 -13.59 14.57 -0.76
N ALA A 82 -12.42 14.01 -1.07
CA ALA A 82 -12.29 12.69 -1.67
C ALA A 82 -12.62 11.61 -0.64
N TYR A 83 -12.05 11.74 0.57
CA TYR A 83 -12.36 10.86 1.70
C TYR A 83 -13.87 10.86 2.00
N GLU A 84 -14.48 12.04 2.14
CA GLU A 84 -15.91 12.19 2.43
C GLU A 84 -16.80 11.56 1.34
N TYR A 85 -16.44 11.71 0.06
CA TYR A 85 -17.18 11.07 -1.04
C TYR A 85 -17.19 9.54 -0.91
N ILE A 86 -16.01 8.95 -0.69
CA ILE A 86 -15.84 7.48 -0.63
C ILE A 86 -16.48 6.94 0.65
N ALA A 87 -16.15 7.51 1.81
CA ALA A 87 -16.66 7.09 3.11
C ALA A 87 -18.19 7.19 3.17
N ALA A 88 -18.79 8.27 2.63
CA ALA A 88 -20.24 8.42 2.62
C ALA A 88 -20.96 7.28 1.90
N LYS A 89 -20.38 6.72 0.82
CA LYS A 89 -20.98 5.58 0.10
C LYS A 89 -20.96 4.29 0.92
N ILE A 90 -19.83 4.02 1.58
CA ILE A 90 -19.67 2.83 2.42
C ILE A 90 -20.60 2.94 3.64
N VAL A 91 -20.61 4.10 4.31
CA VAL A 91 -21.46 4.35 5.48
C VAL A 91 -22.94 4.31 5.11
N GLN A 92 -23.34 4.84 3.95
CA GLN A 92 -24.73 4.75 3.50
C GLN A 92 -25.15 3.31 3.24
N ALA A 93 -24.31 2.50 2.60
CA ALA A 93 -24.59 1.08 2.39
C ALA A 93 -24.72 0.30 3.72
N ALA A 94 -23.93 0.66 4.73
CA ALA A 94 -24.08 0.11 6.07
C ALA A 94 -25.40 0.54 6.74
N ALA A 95 -25.81 1.79 6.55
CA ALA A 95 -27.04 2.38 7.10
C ALA A 95 -28.32 1.81 6.46
N ASP A 96 -28.26 1.46 5.16
CA ASP A 96 -29.37 0.83 4.44
C ASP A 96 -29.65 -0.60 4.95
N GLY A 97 -28.71 -1.18 5.70
CA GLY A 97 -28.78 -2.50 6.31
C GLY A 97 -28.06 -3.57 5.47
N CYS A 98 -27.27 -4.39 6.14
CA CYS A 98 -26.61 -5.58 5.58
C CYS A 98 -26.31 -6.57 6.71
N ASP A 99 -26.07 -7.84 6.35
CA ASP A 99 -25.71 -8.88 7.31
C ASP A 99 -24.21 -8.88 7.65
N ALA A 100 -23.37 -8.32 6.77
CA ALA A 100 -21.93 -8.19 6.96
C ALA A 100 -21.29 -7.17 6.02
N LEU A 101 -20.11 -6.66 6.42
CA LEU A 101 -19.22 -5.91 5.53
C LEU A 101 -17.88 -6.63 5.32
N PHE A 102 -17.45 -6.68 4.07
CA PHE A 102 -16.10 -7.04 3.66
C PHE A 102 -15.40 -5.77 3.15
N LEU A 103 -14.36 -5.34 3.85
CA LEU A 103 -13.67 -4.08 3.57
C LEU A 103 -12.22 -4.35 3.14
N ASP A 104 -11.91 -3.98 1.91
CA ASP A 104 -10.54 -3.90 1.40
C ASP A 104 -9.98 -2.50 1.73
N LEU A 105 -9.19 -2.43 2.79
CA LEU A 105 -8.58 -1.20 3.29
C LEU A 105 -7.05 -1.32 3.20
N HIS A 106 -6.36 -0.19 3.06
CA HIS A 106 -4.89 -0.24 3.07
C HIS A 106 -4.36 -0.38 4.50
N GLY A 107 -4.91 0.39 5.44
CA GLY A 107 -4.43 0.53 6.81
C GLY A 107 -3.38 1.62 7.00
N ALA A 108 -3.09 2.43 5.98
CA ALA A 108 -2.10 3.53 6.05
C ALA A 108 -2.65 4.83 5.45
N MET A 109 -3.98 5.02 5.49
CA MET A 109 -4.61 6.21 4.96
C MET A 109 -4.57 7.35 5.98
N VAL A 110 -3.94 8.46 5.59
CA VAL A 110 -3.97 9.74 6.30
C VAL A 110 -4.69 10.74 5.41
N THR A 111 -5.64 11.49 5.97
CA THR A 111 -6.31 12.58 5.26
C THR A 111 -5.69 13.92 5.62
N ARG A 112 -6.18 15.02 5.05
CA ARG A 112 -5.76 16.37 5.46
C ARG A 112 -6.08 16.66 6.93
N THR A 113 -7.08 15.99 7.51
CA THR A 113 -7.60 16.31 8.85
C THR A 113 -7.60 15.16 9.85
N VAL A 114 -7.33 13.93 9.41
CA VAL A 114 -7.42 12.70 10.21
C VAL A 114 -6.18 11.84 9.99
N GLU A 115 -5.48 11.49 11.07
CA GLU A 115 -4.33 10.57 11.03
C GLU A 115 -4.74 9.12 10.72
N ASP A 116 -5.84 8.66 11.30
CA ASP A 116 -6.36 7.29 11.14
C ASP A 116 -7.61 7.28 10.23
N GLY A 117 -7.38 7.20 8.93
CA GLY A 117 -8.46 7.20 7.93
C GLY A 117 -9.35 5.96 8.03
N GLU A 118 -8.78 4.79 8.31
CA GLU A 118 -9.49 3.53 8.44
C GLU A 118 -10.35 3.47 9.72
N GLY A 119 -9.79 3.85 10.87
CA GLY A 119 -10.53 3.89 12.13
C GLY A 119 -11.67 4.90 12.10
N GLU A 120 -11.49 6.08 11.49
CA GLU A 120 -12.57 7.05 11.30
C GLU A 120 -13.71 6.49 10.45
N LEU A 121 -13.41 5.72 9.40
CA LEU A 121 -14.43 5.05 8.58
C LEU A 121 -15.20 4.02 9.41
N LEU A 122 -14.50 3.17 10.15
CA LEU A 122 -15.10 2.14 10.99
C LEU A 122 -15.97 2.76 12.09
N ARG A 123 -15.52 3.85 12.72
CA ARG A 123 -16.28 4.62 13.70
C ARG A 123 -17.59 5.15 13.13
N ARG A 124 -17.57 5.67 11.89
CA ARG A 124 -18.80 6.12 11.19
C ARG A 124 -19.74 4.97 10.85
N ILE A 125 -19.21 3.82 10.42
CA ILE A 125 -20.01 2.62 10.18
C ILE A 125 -20.72 2.19 11.47
N ARG A 126 -20.00 2.15 12.60
CA ARG A 126 -20.55 1.76 13.92
C ARG A 126 -21.63 2.71 14.43
N GLN A 127 -21.63 3.98 13.99
CA GLN A 127 -22.70 4.93 14.34
C GLN A 127 -24.03 4.60 13.68
N VAL A 128 -24.02 4.04 12.46
CA VAL A 128 -25.24 3.75 11.69
C VAL A 128 -25.66 2.28 11.76
N ASN A 129 -24.69 1.39 12.01
CA ASN A 129 -24.91 -0.04 12.13
C ASN A 129 -23.95 -0.62 13.19
N PRO A 130 -24.31 -0.55 14.48
CA PRO A 130 -23.38 -0.81 15.59
C PRO A 130 -22.92 -2.27 15.67
N ASP A 131 -23.80 -3.21 15.33
CA ASP A 131 -23.58 -4.64 15.57
C ASP A 131 -23.21 -5.43 14.30
N VAL A 132 -23.08 -4.77 13.15
CA VAL A 132 -22.77 -5.50 11.90
C VAL A 132 -21.37 -6.12 11.94
N PRO A 133 -21.23 -7.42 11.64
CA PRO A 133 -19.92 -8.06 11.51
C PRO A 133 -19.09 -7.44 10.37
N ILE A 134 -17.80 -7.18 10.61
CA ILE A 134 -16.89 -6.58 9.64
C ILE A 134 -15.61 -7.42 9.52
N ALA A 135 -15.31 -7.88 8.30
CA ALA A 135 -13.99 -8.39 7.92
C ALA A 135 -13.20 -7.29 7.25
N VAL A 136 -11.93 -7.13 7.64
CA VAL A 136 -11.01 -6.18 7.02
C VAL A 136 -9.77 -6.91 6.53
N ALA A 137 -9.45 -6.72 5.25
CA ALA A 137 -8.17 -7.09 4.67
C ALA A 137 -7.27 -5.86 4.66
N LEU A 138 -6.02 -6.00 5.10
CA LEU A 138 -5.07 -4.90 5.24
C LEU A 138 -3.75 -5.17 4.53
N ASP A 139 -3.12 -4.10 4.05
CA ASP A 139 -1.77 -4.15 3.51
C ASP A 139 -0.73 -4.37 4.62
N MET A 140 0.38 -5.06 4.33
CA MET A 140 1.50 -5.25 5.27
C MET A 140 2.05 -3.91 5.80
N HIS A 141 1.95 -2.84 5.03
CA HIS A 141 2.41 -1.50 5.41
C HIS A 141 1.42 -0.75 6.31
N ALA A 142 0.33 -1.38 6.76
CA ALA A 142 -0.64 -0.75 7.66
C ALA A 142 0.00 -0.19 8.94
N ASN A 143 -0.38 1.03 9.32
CA ASN A 143 -0.04 1.67 10.58
C ASN A 143 -1.27 1.62 11.50
N LEU A 144 -1.29 0.67 12.43
CA LEU A 144 -2.51 0.36 13.18
C LEU A 144 -2.80 1.30 14.35
N TYR A 145 -4.08 1.66 14.44
CA TYR A 145 -4.71 2.32 15.58
C TYR A 145 -5.70 1.37 16.27
N ASP A 146 -6.02 1.67 17.53
CA ASP A 146 -6.97 0.89 18.34
C ASP A 146 -8.32 0.71 17.65
N ASP A 147 -8.85 1.75 17.00
CA ASP A 147 -10.18 1.74 16.39
C ASP A 147 -10.25 0.75 15.21
N ILE A 148 -9.16 0.55 14.45
CA ILE A 148 -9.13 -0.43 13.34
C ILE A 148 -9.43 -1.83 13.88
N VAL A 149 -8.79 -2.21 15.00
CA VAL A 149 -8.93 -3.53 15.59
C VAL A 149 -10.22 -3.64 16.42
N GLY A 150 -10.47 -2.66 17.29
CA GLY A 150 -11.58 -2.69 18.24
C GLY A 150 -12.96 -2.56 17.59
N LEU A 151 -13.04 -2.00 16.37
CA LEU A 151 -14.28 -1.86 15.62
C LEU A 151 -14.46 -2.93 14.54
N SER A 152 -13.48 -3.80 14.32
CA SER A 152 -13.55 -4.91 13.37
C SER A 152 -13.90 -6.23 14.06
N THR A 153 -14.54 -7.15 13.35
CA THR A 153 -14.78 -8.51 13.86
C THR A 153 -13.57 -9.40 13.63
N VAL A 154 -12.95 -9.29 12.45
CA VAL A 154 -11.70 -9.98 12.11
C VAL A 154 -10.86 -9.13 11.16
N ILE A 155 -9.55 -9.20 11.32
CA ILE A 155 -8.56 -8.60 10.43
C ILE A 155 -7.64 -9.72 9.91
N ALA A 156 -7.31 -9.66 8.63
CA ALA A 156 -6.17 -10.38 8.07
C ALA A 156 -5.30 -9.41 7.25
N GLY A 157 -3.99 -9.56 7.33
CA GLY A 157 -2.99 -8.78 6.62
C GLY A 157 -2.25 -9.61 5.56
N TYR A 158 -1.56 -8.92 4.64
CA TYR A 158 -0.68 -9.58 3.67
C TYR A 158 0.55 -10.18 4.38
N HIS A 159 0.97 -11.35 3.93
CA HIS A 159 2.20 -12.02 4.36
C HIS A 159 3.37 -11.81 3.41
N THR A 160 3.14 -11.28 2.20
CA THR A 160 4.20 -11.12 1.19
C THR A 160 4.49 -9.66 0.85
N TYR A 161 5.77 -9.34 0.64
CA TYR A 161 6.24 -8.09 0.03
C TYR A 161 7.40 -8.42 -0.95
N PRO A 162 7.20 -8.28 -2.28
CA PRO A 162 6.05 -7.65 -2.96
C PRO A 162 4.74 -8.42 -2.77
N HIS A 163 3.62 -7.70 -2.74
CA HIS A 163 2.30 -8.25 -2.44
C HIS A 163 1.79 -9.13 -3.59
N ILE A 164 1.67 -10.43 -3.33
CA ILE A 164 1.15 -11.41 -4.27
C ILE A 164 0.03 -12.28 -3.67
N ASP A 165 -0.37 -12.01 -2.43
CA ASP A 165 -1.31 -12.78 -1.62
C ASP A 165 -2.57 -11.99 -1.21
N MET A 166 -2.87 -10.89 -1.91
CA MET A 166 -4.03 -10.04 -1.63
C MET A 166 -5.36 -10.81 -1.68
N TYR A 167 -5.51 -11.71 -2.66
CA TYR A 167 -6.71 -12.54 -2.78
C TYR A 167 -6.87 -13.46 -1.57
N GLU A 168 -5.80 -14.16 -1.20
CA GLU A 168 -5.76 -15.13 -0.11
C GLU A 168 -6.04 -14.46 1.25
N THR A 169 -5.50 -13.26 1.47
CA THR A 169 -5.77 -12.47 2.69
C THR A 169 -7.25 -12.12 2.81
N ALA A 170 -7.88 -11.62 1.73
CA ALA A 170 -9.31 -11.30 1.76
C ALA A 170 -10.18 -12.55 1.89
N GLU A 171 -9.80 -13.64 1.22
CA GLU A 171 -10.48 -14.93 1.36
C GLU A 171 -10.45 -15.42 2.82
N LEU A 172 -9.29 -15.35 3.48
CA LEU A 172 -9.12 -15.73 4.88
C LEU A 172 -10.03 -14.90 5.81
N ALA A 173 -9.94 -13.56 5.74
CA ALA A 173 -10.75 -12.68 6.57
C ALA A 173 -12.26 -12.88 6.32
N GLY A 174 -12.66 -13.00 5.06
CA GLY A 174 -14.05 -13.21 4.68
C GLY A 174 -14.60 -14.53 5.20
N ARG A 175 -13.82 -15.63 5.08
CA ARG A 175 -14.22 -16.94 5.60
C ARG A 175 -14.38 -16.95 7.10
N ILE A 176 -13.43 -16.39 7.86
CA ILE A 176 -13.53 -16.31 9.32
C ILE A 176 -14.79 -15.55 9.74
N LEU A 177 -15.15 -14.48 9.03
CA LEU A 177 -16.38 -13.73 9.32
C LEU A 177 -17.64 -14.54 9.01
N VAL A 178 -17.64 -15.29 7.90
CA VAL A 178 -18.77 -16.19 7.57
C VAL A 178 -18.94 -17.26 8.65
N ASP A 179 -17.86 -17.91 9.06
CA ASP A 179 -17.85 -18.92 10.12
C ASP A 179 -18.33 -18.31 11.45
N HIS A 180 -17.96 -17.06 11.74
CA HIS A 180 -18.46 -16.32 12.89
C HIS A 180 -19.97 -16.07 12.84
N ILE A 181 -20.51 -15.63 11.70
CA ILE A 181 -21.96 -15.42 11.51
C ILE A 181 -22.73 -16.74 11.69
N GLN A 182 -22.13 -17.84 11.24
CA GLN A 182 -22.67 -19.19 11.42
C GLN A 182 -22.49 -19.75 12.84
N LYS A 183 -21.79 -19.01 13.72
CA LYS A 183 -21.48 -19.36 15.11
C LYS A 183 -20.59 -20.59 15.24
N GLU A 184 -19.75 -20.83 14.23
CA GLU A 184 -18.77 -21.91 14.22
C GLU A 184 -17.47 -21.49 14.91
N VAL A 185 -17.13 -20.21 14.84
CA VAL A 185 -15.99 -19.60 15.55
C VAL A 185 -16.41 -18.30 16.24
N MET A 186 -15.64 -17.89 17.25
CA MET A 186 -15.79 -16.59 17.90
C MET A 186 -14.44 -15.85 17.89
N PRO A 187 -14.17 -15.09 16.81
CA PRO A 187 -12.92 -14.36 16.67
C PRO A 187 -12.68 -13.45 17.87
N THR A 188 -11.52 -13.63 18.50
CA THR A 188 -11.04 -12.82 19.60
C THR A 188 -9.68 -12.29 19.21
N MET A 189 -9.53 -10.96 19.17
CA MET A 189 -8.30 -10.32 18.67
C MET A 189 -7.48 -9.71 19.79
N ALA A 190 -6.16 -9.84 19.67
CA ALA A 190 -5.18 -9.04 20.41
C ALA A 190 -4.27 -8.32 19.42
N TRP A 191 -3.99 -7.05 19.69
CA TRP A 191 -3.05 -6.28 18.88
C TRP A 191 -2.06 -5.50 19.73
N GLY A 192 -0.98 -5.03 19.11
CA GLY A 192 0.02 -4.18 19.72
C GLY A 192 1.09 -3.76 18.71
N ASN A 193 1.90 -2.78 19.07
CA ASN A 193 2.97 -2.27 18.22
C ASN A 193 4.29 -2.11 18.99
N ASN A 194 5.37 -2.02 18.21
CA ASN A 194 6.68 -1.62 18.71
C ASN A 194 7.01 -0.22 18.20
N PRO A 195 7.70 0.62 19.00
CA PRO A 195 8.16 1.94 18.58
C PRO A 195 9.40 1.83 17.67
N MET A 196 9.24 1.19 16.51
CA MET A 196 10.26 1.00 15.50
C MET A 196 9.69 1.28 14.12
N LEU A 197 10.50 1.89 13.26
CA LEU A 197 10.16 2.20 11.88
C LEU A 197 11.02 1.35 10.94
N PRO A 198 10.56 0.14 10.56
CA PRO A 198 11.23 -0.63 9.53
C PRO A 198 11.42 0.17 8.26
N HIS A 199 12.66 0.31 7.79
CA HIS A 199 12.91 1.04 6.55
C HIS A 199 12.34 0.24 5.37
N ILE A 200 11.64 0.88 4.43
CA ILE A 200 10.93 0.22 3.31
C ILE A 200 11.81 -0.81 2.56
N MET A 201 13.08 -0.47 2.34
CA MET A 201 14.11 -1.31 1.73
C MET A 201 14.56 -2.55 2.54
N ARG A 202 14.03 -2.75 3.75
CA ARG A 202 14.30 -3.88 4.64
C ARG A 202 13.02 -4.63 5.03
N GLN A 203 11.93 -4.37 4.34
CA GLN A 203 10.64 -5.01 4.56
C GLN A 203 10.39 -6.20 3.61
N GLY A 204 11.27 -6.47 2.63
CA GLY A 204 11.14 -7.61 1.70
C GLY A 204 10.97 -8.94 2.42
N THR A 205 10.01 -9.75 1.97
CA THR A 205 9.76 -11.09 2.55
C THR A 205 10.63 -12.18 1.94
N ASP A 206 11.50 -11.81 1.02
CA ASP A 206 12.58 -12.65 0.48
C ASP A 206 13.86 -12.57 1.34
N ASP A 207 14.01 -11.54 2.19
CA ASP A 207 15.16 -11.32 3.06
C ASP A 207 14.78 -11.26 4.55
N LEU A 208 15.80 -11.43 5.40
CA LEU A 208 15.66 -11.28 6.85
C LEU A 208 15.78 -9.80 7.25
N PRO A 209 15.08 -9.38 8.33
CA PRO A 209 14.36 -10.23 9.28
C PRO A 209 12.89 -10.52 8.92
N ASN A 210 12.27 -9.78 7.98
CA ASN A 210 10.83 -9.89 7.74
C ASN A 210 10.40 -11.30 7.27
N ARG A 211 11.20 -11.97 6.43
CA ARG A 211 10.91 -13.36 6.01
C ARG A 211 10.62 -14.29 7.18
N ALA A 212 11.47 -14.29 8.21
CA ALA A 212 11.33 -15.18 9.36
C ALA A 212 10.10 -14.84 10.21
N LEU A 213 9.78 -13.55 10.34
CA LEU A 213 8.61 -13.09 11.08
C LEU A 213 7.31 -13.50 10.37
N GLN A 214 7.23 -13.34 9.05
CA GLN A 214 6.08 -13.76 8.26
C GLN A 214 5.95 -15.28 8.19
N GLU A 215 7.06 -16.01 8.05
CA GLU A 215 7.07 -17.48 8.16
C GLU A 215 6.51 -17.96 9.49
N ARG A 216 6.87 -17.30 10.60
CA ARG A 216 6.34 -17.61 11.92
C ARG A 216 4.85 -17.27 12.05
N ALA A 217 4.40 -16.13 11.53
CA ALA A 217 2.99 -15.76 11.50
C ALA A 217 2.14 -16.84 10.79
N MET A 218 2.55 -17.25 9.58
CA MET A 218 1.88 -18.33 8.83
C MET A 218 1.96 -19.69 9.53
N GLU A 219 3.01 -19.96 10.32
CA GLU A 219 3.09 -21.19 11.13
C GLU A 219 2.08 -21.16 12.29
N MET A 220 1.93 -20.03 12.98
CA MET A 220 0.96 -19.87 14.07
C MET A 220 -0.49 -20.09 13.58
N GLU A 221 -0.81 -19.70 12.35
CA GLU A 221 -2.10 -20.00 11.72
C GLU A 221 -2.30 -21.51 11.50
N ARG A 222 -1.25 -22.21 11.02
CA ARG A 222 -1.29 -23.68 10.88
C ARG A 222 -1.37 -24.39 12.23
N GLU A 223 -0.89 -23.77 13.30
CA GLU A 223 -0.98 -24.25 14.68
C GLU A 223 -2.35 -24.00 15.33
N GLY A 224 -3.24 -23.22 14.68
CA GLY A 224 -4.64 -23.06 15.07
C GLY A 224 -5.10 -21.64 15.41
N ALA A 225 -4.26 -20.61 15.24
CA ALA A 225 -4.76 -19.24 15.20
C ALA A 225 -5.65 -19.03 13.95
N LEU A 226 -6.70 -18.21 14.06
CA LEU A 226 -7.60 -17.93 12.93
C LEU A 226 -6.90 -17.08 11.87
N ALA A 227 -6.18 -16.04 12.30
CA ALA A 227 -5.35 -15.19 11.45
C ALA A 227 -4.24 -14.54 12.29
N VAL A 228 -3.05 -14.40 11.72
CA VAL A 228 -1.90 -13.75 12.38
C VAL A 228 -1.26 -12.78 11.42
N SER A 229 -1.47 -11.50 11.63
CA SER A 229 -1.01 -10.45 10.71
C SER A 229 0.12 -9.64 11.34
N LEU A 230 1.30 -9.70 10.73
CA LEU A 230 2.42 -8.82 11.07
C LEU A 230 2.52 -7.72 10.02
N PHE A 231 2.38 -6.49 10.48
CA PHE A 231 2.45 -5.29 9.67
C PHE A 231 3.80 -4.62 9.90
N THR A 232 4.59 -4.41 8.85
CA THR A 232 5.87 -3.70 8.94
C THR A 232 5.68 -2.20 9.17
N GLY A 233 4.49 -1.68 8.87
CA GLY A 233 4.17 -0.26 8.93
C GLY A 233 4.79 0.53 7.77
N PHE A 234 4.21 1.68 7.49
CA PHE A 234 4.69 2.61 6.47
C PHE A 234 5.47 3.75 7.11
N PRO A 235 6.81 3.81 6.95
CA PRO A 235 7.66 4.74 7.70
C PRO A 235 7.63 6.18 7.18
N HIS A 236 7.01 6.46 6.02
CA HIS A 236 6.92 7.82 5.46
C HIS A 236 5.63 8.55 5.89
N ALA A 237 5.12 8.25 7.07
CA ALA A 237 3.97 8.92 7.68
C ALA A 237 4.37 9.56 9.02
N ASP A 238 4.18 10.87 9.13
CA ASP A 238 4.34 11.65 10.36
C ASP A 238 3.06 11.55 11.19
N ILE A 239 2.85 10.38 11.80
CA ILE A 239 1.66 10.05 12.59
C ILE A 239 2.04 9.35 13.89
N SER A 240 1.13 9.35 14.85
CA SER A 240 1.39 8.86 16.21
C SER A 240 1.61 7.34 16.32
N GLN A 241 1.03 6.54 15.42
CA GLN A 241 1.13 5.07 15.44
C GLN A 241 1.97 4.48 14.28
N ALA A 242 2.85 5.27 13.66
CA ALA A 242 3.73 4.76 12.61
C ALA A 242 4.67 3.68 13.16
N GLY A 243 4.67 2.48 12.54
CA GLY A 243 5.62 1.43 12.87
C GLY A 243 5.10 0.01 12.81
N LEU A 244 5.96 -0.92 13.22
CA LEU A 244 5.67 -2.35 13.18
C LEU A 244 4.60 -2.72 14.22
N SER A 245 3.58 -3.44 13.77
CA SER A 245 2.48 -3.91 14.60
C SER A 245 2.08 -5.34 14.29
N VAL A 246 1.35 -5.97 15.21
CA VAL A 246 0.86 -7.34 15.09
C VAL A 246 -0.59 -7.39 15.53
N VAL A 247 -1.43 -8.08 14.76
CA VAL A 247 -2.79 -8.47 15.14
C VAL A 247 -2.88 -9.99 15.08
N VAL A 248 -3.40 -10.60 16.14
CA VAL A 248 -3.69 -12.03 16.20
C VAL A 248 -5.17 -12.23 16.46
N ALA A 249 -5.83 -13.03 15.63
CA ALA A 249 -7.18 -13.52 15.85
C ALA A 249 -7.15 -15.00 16.26
N THR A 250 -7.82 -15.35 17.34
CA THR A 250 -8.01 -16.73 17.82
C THR A 250 -9.50 -17.06 17.95
N ASP A 251 -9.83 -18.35 18.10
CA ASP A 251 -11.19 -18.78 18.41
C ASP A 251 -11.43 -18.77 19.92
N ASN A 252 -12.00 -17.69 20.44
CA ASN A 252 -12.34 -17.50 21.85
C ASN A 252 -11.19 -17.77 22.85
N ASP A 253 -9.96 -17.45 22.46
CA ASP A 253 -8.78 -17.62 23.32
C ASP A 253 -7.96 -16.32 23.38
N PRO A 254 -8.38 -15.33 24.20
CA PRO A 254 -7.69 -14.05 24.32
C PRO A 254 -6.26 -14.18 24.87
N ASP A 255 -6.01 -15.16 25.73
CA ASP A 255 -4.69 -15.39 26.31
C ASP A 255 -3.71 -15.91 25.25
N LEU A 256 -4.17 -16.81 24.36
CA LEU A 256 -3.39 -17.24 23.21
C LEU A 256 -3.12 -16.09 22.25
N ALA A 257 -4.13 -15.24 21.96
CA ALA A 257 -3.95 -14.10 21.06
C ALA A 257 -2.85 -13.15 21.55
N VAL A 258 -2.87 -12.81 22.85
CA VAL A 258 -1.85 -12.00 23.51
C VAL A 258 -0.46 -12.65 23.43
N LYS A 259 -0.37 -13.95 23.74
CA LYS A 259 0.89 -14.68 23.72
C LYS A 259 1.55 -14.68 22.34
N LEU A 260 0.79 -15.00 21.29
CA LEU A 260 1.31 -15.08 19.91
C LEU A 260 1.71 -13.69 19.40
N ARG A 261 0.94 -12.65 19.73
CA ARG A 261 1.26 -11.26 19.44
C ARG A 261 2.60 -10.87 20.06
N ASP A 262 2.75 -11.11 21.37
CA ASP A 262 3.95 -10.73 22.12
C ASP A 262 5.19 -11.46 21.60
N GLU A 263 5.07 -12.74 21.20
CA GLU A 263 6.16 -13.50 20.59
C GLU A 263 6.72 -12.81 19.33
N LEU A 264 5.84 -12.40 18.41
CA LEU A 264 6.26 -11.71 17.17
C LEU A 264 6.81 -10.31 17.44
N LEU A 265 6.17 -9.54 18.34
CA LEU A 265 6.64 -8.20 18.71
C LEU A 265 8.01 -8.27 19.40
N ASP A 266 8.21 -9.17 20.35
CA ASP A 266 9.48 -9.33 21.05
C ASP A 266 10.61 -9.70 20.06
N GLN A 267 10.33 -10.62 19.13
CA GLN A 267 11.30 -11.01 18.12
C GLN A 267 11.63 -9.85 17.17
N ALA A 268 10.63 -9.13 16.67
CA ALA A 268 10.83 -7.96 15.82
C ALA A 268 11.65 -6.87 16.54
N TRP A 269 11.39 -6.66 17.84
CA TRP A 269 12.15 -5.71 18.65
C TRP A 269 13.61 -6.14 18.83
N ILE A 270 13.87 -7.43 19.06
CA ILE A 270 15.24 -7.98 19.12
C ILE A 270 15.98 -7.74 17.80
N ASP A 271 15.31 -7.97 16.67
CA ASP A 271 15.87 -7.82 15.32
C ASP A 271 15.88 -6.37 14.79
N ARG A 272 15.39 -5.37 15.54
CA ARG A 272 15.12 -4.00 15.05
C ARG A 272 16.27 -3.31 14.31
N GLU A 273 17.53 -3.54 14.71
CA GLU A 273 18.71 -2.96 14.03
C GLU A 273 18.84 -3.49 12.59
N ARG A 274 18.35 -4.70 12.30
CA ARG A 274 18.42 -5.32 10.97
C ARG A 274 17.40 -4.75 9.99
N PHE A 275 16.40 -4.03 10.49
CA PHE A 275 15.46 -3.26 9.70
C PHE A 275 15.98 -1.86 9.32
N VAL A 276 17.17 -1.47 9.80
CA VAL A 276 17.83 -0.23 9.37
C VAL A 276 18.49 -0.45 8.01
N TYR A 277 18.07 0.32 7.01
CA TYR A 277 18.74 0.34 5.71
C TYR A 277 20.00 1.22 5.80
N ARG A 278 21.14 0.66 5.38
CA ARG A 278 22.42 1.38 5.34
C ARG A 278 22.70 1.82 3.90
N LEU A 279 22.53 3.11 3.66
CA LEU A 279 22.66 3.73 2.35
C LEU A 279 24.10 3.57 1.82
N GLU A 280 24.23 3.07 0.59
CA GLU A 280 25.46 3.20 -0.20
C GLU A 280 25.48 4.58 -0.88
N PRO A 281 26.63 5.29 -0.92
CA PRO A 281 26.72 6.55 -1.67
C PRO A 281 26.33 6.34 -3.14
N LEU A 282 25.58 7.28 -3.70
CA LEU A 282 25.04 7.19 -5.07
C LEU A 282 26.16 7.01 -6.10
N GLU A 283 27.24 7.79 -5.97
CA GLU A 283 28.40 7.72 -6.85
C GLU A 283 29.07 6.35 -6.85
N VAL A 284 29.08 5.66 -5.71
CA VAL A 284 29.62 4.31 -5.56
C VAL A 284 28.68 3.28 -6.21
N SER A 285 27.38 3.41 -5.98
CA SER A 285 26.35 2.55 -6.58
C SER A 285 26.38 2.62 -8.12
N VAL A 286 26.45 3.84 -8.67
CA VAL A 286 26.53 4.10 -10.11
C VAL A 286 27.88 3.63 -10.69
N SER A 287 28.98 3.81 -9.97
CA SER A 287 30.30 3.28 -10.38
C SER A 287 30.30 1.76 -10.49
N ARG A 288 29.66 1.07 -9.54
CA ARG A 288 29.51 -0.39 -9.57
C ARG A 288 28.66 -0.82 -10.76
N ALA A 289 27.54 -0.13 -11.02
CA ALA A 289 26.70 -0.42 -12.18
C ALA A 289 27.46 -0.26 -13.51
N LYS A 290 28.29 0.78 -13.64
CA LYS A 290 29.18 0.97 -14.80
C LYS A 290 30.12 -0.20 -14.99
N GLN A 291 30.82 -0.62 -13.93
CA GLN A 291 31.78 -1.73 -14.00
C GLN A 291 31.12 -3.06 -14.39
N LEU A 292 29.89 -3.29 -13.96
CA LEU A 292 29.09 -4.44 -14.35
C LEU A 292 28.63 -4.34 -15.82
N GLY A 293 28.19 -3.17 -16.26
CA GLY A 293 27.79 -2.92 -17.64
C GLY A 293 28.93 -3.02 -18.66
N ASP A 294 30.14 -2.62 -18.27
CA ASP A 294 31.37 -2.74 -19.09
C ASP A 294 31.79 -4.22 -19.30
N GLN A 295 31.19 -5.15 -18.57
CA GLN A 295 31.43 -6.59 -18.67
C GLN A 295 30.19 -7.28 -19.23
N PRO A 296 30.11 -7.53 -20.56
CA PRO A 296 28.95 -8.16 -21.16
C PRO A 296 28.62 -9.49 -20.47
N SER A 297 27.43 -9.59 -19.86
CA SER A 297 26.92 -10.81 -19.25
C SER A 297 25.75 -11.39 -20.05
N SER A 298 25.62 -12.72 -20.04
CA SER A 298 24.42 -13.41 -20.54
C SER A 298 23.20 -13.26 -19.62
N ASP A 299 23.38 -12.71 -18.42
CA ASP A 299 22.35 -12.67 -17.37
C ASP A 299 21.36 -11.49 -17.53
N GLY A 300 21.57 -10.62 -18.52
CA GLY A 300 20.70 -9.47 -18.82
C GLY A 300 21.32 -8.12 -18.44
N PRO A 301 20.54 -7.02 -18.55
CA PRO A 301 21.01 -5.69 -18.24
C PRO A 301 21.18 -5.46 -16.73
N VAL A 302 22.01 -4.49 -16.36
CA VAL A 302 22.09 -4.00 -14.98
C VAL A 302 20.89 -3.11 -14.69
N LEU A 303 20.12 -3.44 -13.65
CA LEU A 303 19.02 -2.62 -13.16
C LEU A 303 19.48 -1.76 -11.98
N ILE A 304 19.40 -0.44 -12.14
CA ILE A 304 19.60 0.52 -11.05
C ILE A 304 18.21 1.01 -10.62
N LEU A 305 17.90 0.84 -9.34
CA LEU A 305 16.62 1.26 -8.77
C LEU A 305 16.79 2.58 -8.02
N ASP A 306 16.02 3.60 -8.41
CA ASP A 306 15.98 4.88 -7.69
C ASP A 306 15.06 4.77 -6.48
N HIS A 307 15.62 4.35 -5.35
CA HIS A 307 14.86 4.16 -4.11
C HIS A 307 14.39 5.47 -3.48
N TYR A 308 15.01 6.61 -3.81
CA TYR A 308 14.72 7.89 -3.15
C TYR A 308 13.47 8.57 -3.72
N ASP A 309 13.05 8.20 -4.93
CA ASP A 309 11.90 8.81 -5.62
C ASP A 309 10.96 7.73 -6.20
N ASN A 310 10.60 6.78 -5.35
CA ASN A 310 9.72 5.67 -5.68
C ASN A 310 8.24 6.07 -5.66
N THR A 311 7.53 5.99 -6.78
CA THR A 311 6.06 6.24 -6.83
C THR A 311 5.27 5.30 -5.96
N ALA A 312 5.73 4.06 -5.80
CA ALA A 312 5.09 3.07 -4.94
C ALA A 312 5.31 3.36 -3.44
N SER A 313 5.83 4.54 -3.10
CA SER A 313 5.90 5.06 -1.73
C SER A 313 5.58 6.57 -1.69
N GLY A 314 4.86 7.09 -2.68
CA GLY A 314 4.48 8.50 -2.77
C GLY A 314 5.54 9.44 -3.34
N GLY A 315 6.57 8.90 -4.00
CA GLY A 315 7.56 9.66 -4.75
C GLY A 315 6.96 10.43 -5.92
N THR A 316 7.66 11.48 -6.33
CA THR A 316 7.25 12.41 -7.39
C THR A 316 7.59 11.95 -8.80
N MET A 317 8.58 11.07 -8.96
CA MET A 317 9.32 10.81 -10.22
C MET A 317 9.91 12.05 -10.87
N ASP A 318 10.08 13.14 -10.12
CA ASP A 318 10.59 14.40 -10.63
C ASP A 318 12.06 14.61 -10.23
N THR A 319 12.69 13.68 -9.52
CA THR A 319 14.10 13.83 -9.15
C THR A 319 15.03 13.46 -10.30
N THR A 320 16.16 14.16 -10.39
CA THR A 320 17.12 14.03 -11.49
C THR A 320 18.47 13.46 -11.03
N ASN A 321 18.62 13.18 -9.74
CA ASN A 321 19.92 12.93 -9.12
C ASN A 321 20.62 11.68 -9.67
N VAL A 322 19.89 10.58 -9.88
CA VAL A 322 20.45 9.35 -10.46
C VAL A 322 20.86 9.60 -11.91
N LEU A 323 20.00 10.23 -12.72
CA LEU A 323 20.31 10.57 -14.11
C LEU A 323 21.54 11.50 -14.20
N ALA A 324 21.62 12.50 -13.33
CA ALA A 324 22.75 13.43 -13.28
C ALA A 324 24.08 12.70 -12.97
N GLU A 325 24.07 11.74 -12.04
CA GLU A 325 25.27 10.97 -11.71
C GLU A 325 25.66 10.00 -12.84
N VAL A 326 24.69 9.35 -13.50
CA VAL A 326 24.91 8.51 -14.69
C VAL A 326 25.61 9.31 -15.79
N LEU A 327 25.10 10.49 -16.13
CA LEU A 327 25.69 11.36 -17.15
C LEU A 327 27.08 11.86 -16.74
N LYS A 328 27.26 12.24 -15.47
CA LYS A 328 28.54 12.72 -14.93
C LYS A 328 29.64 11.66 -15.01
N GLN A 329 29.29 10.39 -14.82
CA GLN A 329 30.23 9.26 -14.95
C GLN A 329 30.43 8.78 -16.39
N GLY A 330 29.74 9.39 -17.36
CA GLY A 330 29.83 9.05 -18.78
C GLY A 330 29.49 7.58 -19.02
N ILE A 331 28.35 7.13 -18.49
CA ILE A 331 27.84 5.80 -18.76
C ILE A 331 27.00 5.87 -20.04
N ASP A 332 27.40 5.08 -21.03
CA ASP A 332 26.68 4.92 -22.29
C ASP A 332 25.79 3.67 -22.24
N ASP A 333 24.92 3.48 -23.25
CA ASP A 333 23.99 2.34 -23.35
C ASP A 333 23.04 2.19 -22.14
N VAL A 334 22.47 3.32 -21.69
CA VAL A 334 21.53 3.37 -20.57
C VAL A 334 20.12 3.70 -21.05
N ALA A 335 19.14 2.95 -20.55
CA ALA A 335 17.74 3.33 -20.57
C ALA A 335 17.32 3.86 -19.19
N PHE A 336 16.75 5.06 -19.13
CA PHE A 336 16.23 5.65 -17.89
C PHE A 336 14.70 5.67 -17.93
N CYS A 337 14.06 5.01 -16.96
CA CYS A 337 12.60 4.87 -16.90
C CYS A 337 11.93 6.11 -16.30
N GLY A 338 11.89 7.17 -17.11
CA GLY A 338 10.96 8.30 -16.97
C GLY A 338 11.31 9.33 -15.91
N ILE A 339 10.96 10.59 -16.21
CA ILE A 339 10.91 11.70 -15.25
C ILE A 339 9.56 12.38 -15.47
N PHE A 340 8.81 12.59 -14.39
CA PHE A 340 7.55 13.30 -14.42
C PHE A 340 7.79 14.79 -14.67
N ASP A 341 7.68 15.20 -15.93
CA ASP A 341 7.81 16.60 -16.32
C ASP A 341 6.81 16.95 -17.45
N PRO A 342 5.57 17.34 -17.10
CA PRO A 342 4.57 17.75 -18.08
C PRO A 342 5.03 18.91 -18.98
N GLY A 343 5.85 19.82 -18.45
CA GLY A 343 6.38 20.94 -19.22
C GLY A 343 7.44 20.49 -20.24
N ALA A 344 8.25 19.48 -19.92
CA ALA A 344 9.13 18.86 -20.91
C ALA A 344 8.29 18.17 -21.98
N VAL A 345 7.29 17.37 -21.59
CA VAL A 345 6.38 16.68 -22.54
C VAL A 345 5.78 17.68 -23.54
N GLU A 346 5.23 18.80 -23.10
CA GLU A 346 4.66 19.84 -23.98
C GLU A 346 5.69 20.39 -24.99
N ARG A 347 6.93 20.64 -24.54
CA ARG A 347 8.02 21.11 -25.43
C ARG A 347 8.44 20.04 -26.44
N LEU A 348 8.51 18.77 -26.03
CA LEU A 348 8.85 17.66 -26.91
C LEU A 348 7.76 17.46 -27.98
N TYR A 349 6.49 17.52 -27.58
CA TYR A 349 5.34 17.45 -28.50
C TYR A 349 5.35 18.60 -29.52
N SER A 350 5.64 19.83 -29.07
CA SER A 350 5.72 21.01 -29.94
C SER A 350 6.88 20.94 -30.93
N SER A 351 7.98 20.27 -30.56
CA SER A 351 9.17 20.14 -31.39
C SER A 351 9.05 19.02 -32.44
N GLY A 352 8.26 17.98 -32.14
CA GLY A 352 8.01 16.84 -33.02
C GLY A 352 9.12 15.78 -33.05
N VAL A 353 8.75 14.59 -33.50
CA VAL A 353 9.66 13.43 -33.64
C VAL A 353 10.80 13.75 -34.62
N GLY A 354 12.02 13.37 -34.24
CA GLY A 354 13.25 13.56 -35.03
C GLY A 354 14.01 14.85 -34.72
N SER A 355 13.40 15.80 -34.02
CA SER A 355 14.01 17.08 -33.63
C SER A 355 15.06 16.90 -32.54
N GLU A 356 16.16 17.65 -32.64
CA GLU A 356 17.15 17.82 -31.57
C GLU A 356 16.67 18.96 -30.66
N VAL A 357 16.58 18.71 -29.36
CA VAL A 357 16.05 19.66 -28.38
C VAL A 357 16.92 19.69 -27.13
N THR A 358 17.00 20.86 -26.51
CA THR A 358 17.59 21.03 -25.18
C THR A 358 16.46 21.41 -24.22
N VAL A 359 16.32 20.67 -23.12
CA VAL A 359 15.27 20.91 -22.13
C VAL A 359 15.84 20.85 -20.71
N PRO A 360 15.37 21.72 -19.80
CA PRO A 360 15.54 21.50 -18.37
C PRO A 360 14.54 20.41 -17.94
N LEU A 361 15.07 19.23 -17.63
CA LEU A 361 14.30 18.04 -17.30
C LEU A 361 14.20 17.89 -15.78
N GLY A 362 12.98 17.68 -15.28
CA GLY A 362 12.71 17.35 -13.89
C GLY A 362 13.03 18.46 -12.87
N GLY A 363 13.04 18.10 -11.59
CA GLY A 363 13.34 18.94 -10.43
C GLY A 363 12.41 20.14 -10.27
N ARG A 364 11.13 20.01 -10.60
CA ARG A 364 10.16 21.12 -10.65
C ARG A 364 9.24 21.17 -9.43
N LEU A 365 8.92 20.03 -8.85
CA LEU A 365 8.00 19.90 -7.74
C LEU A 365 8.71 20.25 -6.42
N PRO A 366 8.19 21.24 -5.67
CA PRO A 366 8.75 21.56 -4.36
C PRO A 366 8.47 20.41 -3.39
N MET A 367 9.50 19.98 -2.65
CA MET A 367 9.38 18.99 -1.58
C MET A 367 9.83 19.60 -0.25
N PRO A 368 9.00 20.41 0.44
CA PRO A 368 9.40 21.17 1.62
C PRO A 368 9.99 20.35 2.77
N ALA A 369 9.61 19.07 2.86
CA ALA A 369 10.13 18.13 3.86
C ALA A 369 11.62 17.78 3.65
N LEU A 370 12.17 17.96 2.44
CA LEU A 370 13.55 17.61 2.14
C LEU A 370 14.51 18.78 2.37
N LEU A 371 15.61 18.53 3.10
CA LEU A 371 16.69 19.51 3.28
C LEU A 371 17.44 19.83 1.97
N ARG A 372 17.47 18.87 1.04
CA ARG A 372 18.11 19.00 -0.28
C ARG A 372 17.05 18.78 -1.36
N GLN A 373 16.83 19.80 -2.16
CA GLN A 373 15.93 19.73 -3.31
C GLN A 373 16.67 19.18 -4.52
N SER A 374 16.01 18.33 -5.30
CA SER A 374 16.45 18.03 -6.66
C SER A 374 16.34 19.29 -7.53
N ARG A 375 17.07 19.34 -8.64
CA ARG A 375 17.10 20.50 -9.52
C ARG A 375 16.90 20.07 -10.96
N PRO A 376 16.34 20.93 -11.82
CA PRO A 376 16.26 20.65 -13.23
C PRO A 376 17.64 20.34 -13.81
N LEU A 377 17.72 19.27 -14.59
CA LEU A 377 18.91 18.83 -15.29
C LEU A 377 18.80 19.24 -16.75
N GLU A 378 19.72 20.08 -17.23
CA GLU A 378 19.76 20.44 -18.64
C GLU A 378 20.26 19.24 -19.46
N VAL A 379 19.41 18.73 -20.35
CA VAL A 379 19.72 17.61 -21.23
C VAL A 379 19.45 17.99 -22.68
N SER A 380 20.28 17.48 -23.58
CA SER A 380 20.08 17.61 -25.02
C SER A 380 19.93 16.23 -25.66
N GLY A 381 19.01 16.10 -26.60
CA GLY A 381 18.82 14.85 -27.32
C GLY A 381 17.74 14.93 -28.38
N ARG A 382 17.51 13.78 -29.00
CA ARG A 382 16.55 13.64 -30.09
C ARG A 382 15.22 13.09 -29.61
N VAL A 383 14.12 13.71 -30.02
CA VAL A 383 12.78 13.16 -29.81
C VAL A 383 12.60 11.89 -30.65
N LYS A 384 12.56 10.73 -30.00
CA LYS A 384 12.43 9.43 -30.69
C LYS A 384 10.98 9.02 -30.90
N CYS A 385 10.10 9.30 -29.95
CA CYS A 385 8.70 8.89 -29.95
C CYS A 385 7.85 9.90 -29.15
N LEU A 386 6.56 9.98 -29.49
CA LEU A 386 5.51 10.68 -28.75
C LEU A 386 4.29 9.76 -28.75
N THR A 387 3.69 9.52 -27.58
CA THR A 387 2.58 8.57 -27.38
C THR A 387 1.48 9.17 -26.53
#